data_AF-A0A6A6CS87-F1
#
_entry.id   AF-A0A6A6CS87-F1
#
_cell.length_a   1.000
_cell.length_b   1.000
_cell.length_c   1.000
_cell.angle_alpha   90.00
_cell.angle_beta   90.00
_cell.angle_gamma   90.00
#
_symmetry.space_group_name_H-M   'P 1'
#
loop_
_entity.id
_entity.type
_entity.pdbx_description
1 polymer ?
#
loop_
_entity_poly.entity_id
_entity_poly.type
_entity_poly.pdbx_seq_one_letter_code
_entity_poly.pdbx_strand_id
1 'polypeptide(L)'
;MSSPSLSSPSDPELYWTKPTPHSPNSKLPVLVYRNVLPGDHSVESTSKAFEDNQWSKGGVFKHVPIAHFHSNTHECYAAIRGSTKWVCVRRLYGVGPLDDQSAGITFDMKAGDIAVHAAGVTHKNLESSDDYEYVGLYPKDAPHWDNNLCKADTDETRLKAEAAKEVAIPDHDPIYGLDGPLPRIWKSVT
;
A
#
# COMPACT_ATOMS: atom_id res chain seq x y z
N MET A 1 11.78 13.17 -31.41
CA MET A 1 11.31 13.08 -30.03
C MET A 1 10.49 11.81 -29.96
N SER A 2 11.07 10.73 -29.44
CA SER A 2 10.39 9.44 -29.36
C SER A 2 9.51 9.46 -28.10
N SER A 3 8.20 9.34 -28.28
CA SER A 3 7.28 9.07 -27.17
C SER A 3 7.76 7.82 -26.42
N PRO A 4 7.74 7.80 -25.07
CA PRO A 4 8.05 6.57 -24.35
C PRO A 4 6.99 5.55 -24.74
N SER A 5 7.42 4.42 -25.32
CA SER A 5 6.52 3.29 -25.55
C SER A 5 6.04 2.82 -24.18
N LEU A 6 4.75 3.02 -23.89
CA LEU A 6 4.10 2.35 -22.78
C LEU A 6 4.19 0.86 -23.07
N SER A 7 5.12 0.17 -22.40
CA SER A 7 5.15 -1.29 -22.36
C SER A 7 3.78 -1.75 -21.87
N SER A 8 3.28 -2.86 -22.43
CA SER A 8 2.09 -3.54 -21.90
C SER A 8 2.17 -3.63 -20.38
N PRO A 9 1.09 -3.34 -19.63
CA PRO A 9 1.12 -3.37 -18.17
C PRO A 9 1.58 -4.76 -17.71
N SER A 10 2.72 -4.81 -17.00
CA SER A 10 3.10 -6.01 -16.28
C SER A 10 2.16 -6.15 -15.09
N ASP A 11 1.55 -7.32 -14.93
CA ASP A 11 0.72 -7.57 -13.76
C ASP A 11 1.57 -7.46 -12.46
N PRO A 12 1.00 -6.89 -11.39
CA PRO A 12 1.69 -6.77 -10.12
C PRO A 12 1.88 -8.13 -9.44
N GLU A 13 2.89 -8.21 -8.57
CA GLU A 13 3.03 -9.31 -7.62
C GLU A 13 1.90 -9.23 -6.58
N LEU A 14 1.34 -10.38 -6.19
CA LEU A 14 0.17 -10.47 -5.32
C LEU A 14 0.53 -11.11 -3.98
N TYR A 15 0.13 -10.45 -2.89
CA TYR A 15 0.43 -10.90 -1.52
C TYR A 15 -0.83 -10.87 -0.63
N TRP A 16 -1.27 -12.04 -0.16
CA TRP A 16 -2.51 -12.18 0.62
C TRP A 16 -2.29 -12.27 2.13
N THR A 17 -2.84 -11.31 2.86
CA THR A 17 -2.88 -11.35 4.33
C THR A 17 -4.11 -12.12 4.82
N LYS A 18 -4.12 -12.47 6.11
CA LYS A 18 -5.26 -13.10 6.78
C LYS A 18 -5.66 -12.27 7.99
N PRO A 19 -6.96 -12.07 8.26
CA PRO A 19 -7.42 -11.42 9.48
C PRO A 19 -6.87 -12.08 10.74
N THR A 20 -6.61 -11.27 11.75
CA THR A 20 -6.20 -11.70 13.10
C THR A 20 -7.07 -10.96 14.13
N PRO A 21 -6.99 -11.30 15.44
CA PRO A 21 -7.81 -10.64 16.45
C PRO A 21 -7.63 -9.12 16.54
N HIS A 22 -6.44 -8.59 16.21
CA HIS A 22 -6.09 -7.16 16.32
C HIS A 22 -5.72 -6.48 14.99
N SER A 23 -5.75 -7.23 13.88
CA SER A 23 -5.50 -6.71 12.52
C SER A 23 -6.61 -7.15 11.57
N PRO A 24 -7.41 -6.22 11.02
CA PRO A 24 -8.53 -6.56 10.14
C PRO A 24 -8.11 -7.38 8.92
N ASN A 25 -7.06 -6.93 8.23
CA ASN A 25 -6.50 -7.47 7.00
C ASN A 25 -7.52 -7.80 5.92
N SER A 26 -7.64 -6.88 4.97
CA SER A 26 -8.51 -7.08 3.82
C SER A 26 -8.25 -8.41 3.11
N LYS A 27 -9.32 -8.98 2.55
CA LYS A 27 -9.22 -10.14 1.64
C LYS A 27 -8.55 -9.76 0.31
N LEU A 28 -8.53 -8.46 -0.01
CA LEU A 28 -7.87 -7.94 -1.20
C LEU A 28 -6.36 -8.06 -1.06
N PRO A 29 -5.64 -8.60 -2.06
CA PRO A 29 -4.20 -8.75 -2.00
C PRO A 29 -3.50 -7.38 -2.03
N VAL A 30 -2.36 -7.31 -1.35
CA VAL A 30 -1.39 -6.24 -1.59
C VAL A 30 -0.80 -6.44 -2.97
N LEU A 31 -0.76 -5.36 -3.75
CA LEU A 31 -0.26 -5.34 -5.11
C LEU A 31 1.11 -4.64 -5.13
N VAL A 32 2.14 -5.32 -5.63
CA VAL A 32 3.49 -4.74 -5.73
C VAL A 32 3.88 -4.64 -7.20
N TYR A 33 4.19 -3.41 -7.64
CA TYR A 33 4.60 -3.12 -9.01
C TYR A 33 6.08 -2.76 -9.02
N ARG A 34 6.82 -3.35 -9.95
CA ARG A 34 8.27 -3.23 -10.03
C ARG A 34 8.69 -2.17 -11.04
N ASN A 35 9.49 -1.21 -10.60
CA ASN A 35 10.12 -0.19 -11.46
C ASN A 35 9.15 0.52 -12.40
N VAL A 36 8.07 1.07 -11.84
CA VAL A 36 6.98 1.73 -12.57
C VAL A 36 6.95 3.25 -12.40
N LEU A 37 7.76 3.81 -11.50
CA LEU A 37 7.85 5.25 -11.32
C LEU A 37 8.65 5.94 -12.45
N PRO A 38 8.46 7.26 -12.66
CA PRO A 38 9.30 8.04 -13.56
C PRO A 38 10.78 7.95 -13.17
N GLY A 39 11.68 7.87 -14.16
CA GLY A 39 13.08 7.48 -13.93
C GLY A 39 13.94 8.42 -13.08
N ASP A 40 13.49 9.65 -12.80
CA ASP A 40 14.15 10.58 -11.87
C ASP A 40 13.76 10.33 -10.40
N HIS A 41 12.69 9.56 -10.16
CA HIS A 41 12.11 9.24 -8.86
C HIS A 41 11.95 10.47 -7.95
N SER A 42 11.67 11.65 -8.52
CA SER A 42 11.48 12.84 -7.71
C SER A 42 10.08 12.84 -7.09
N VAL A 43 9.92 13.54 -5.96
CA VAL A 43 8.59 13.72 -5.34
C VAL A 43 7.63 14.36 -6.33
N GLU A 44 8.09 15.34 -7.11
CA GLU A 44 7.28 16.09 -8.07
C GLU A 44 6.83 15.20 -9.24
N SER A 45 7.75 14.50 -9.90
CA SER A 45 7.41 13.61 -11.03
C SER A 45 6.51 12.46 -10.59
N THR A 46 6.81 11.87 -9.42
CA THR A 46 6.00 10.80 -8.82
C THR A 46 4.60 11.30 -8.49
N SER A 47 4.45 12.42 -7.77
CA SER A 47 3.13 12.95 -7.41
C SER A 47 2.29 13.25 -8.65
N LYS A 48 2.91 13.88 -9.66
CA LYS A 48 2.24 14.20 -10.92
C LYS A 48 1.73 12.95 -11.66
N ALA A 49 2.55 11.90 -11.74
CA ALA A 49 2.15 10.65 -12.41
C ALA A 49 0.91 10.00 -11.78
N PHE A 50 0.76 10.14 -10.45
CA PHE A 50 -0.38 9.59 -9.71
C PHE A 50 -1.61 10.50 -9.78
N GLU A 51 -1.43 11.82 -9.78
CA GLU A 51 -2.53 12.79 -9.89
C GLU A 51 -3.32 12.60 -11.20
N ASP A 52 -2.62 12.31 -12.30
CA ASP A 52 -3.23 12.00 -13.59
C ASP A 52 -4.15 10.75 -13.50
N ASN A 53 -3.88 9.84 -12.55
CA ASN A 53 -4.66 8.63 -12.27
C ASN A 53 -5.65 8.77 -11.09
N GLN A 54 -5.97 10.00 -10.65
CA GLN A 54 -6.86 10.25 -9.51
C GLN A 54 -6.34 9.73 -8.16
N TRP A 55 -5.01 9.69 -7.98
CA TRP A 55 -4.37 9.45 -6.69
C TRP A 55 -3.61 10.71 -6.25
N SER A 56 -3.83 11.14 -5.01
CA SER A 56 -3.26 12.38 -4.47
C SER A 56 -2.21 12.10 -3.41
N LYS A 57 -1.14 12.89 -3.42
CA LYS A 57 -0.09 12.81 -2.40
C LYS A 57 -0.62 13.22 -1.03
N GLY A 58 -0.49 12.34 -0.05
CA GLY A 58 -0.69 12.65 1.36
C GLY A 58 0.57 13.17 2.06
N GLY A 59 1.76 12.72 1.66
CA GLY A 59 3.01 13.17 2.26
C GLY A 59 4.24 12.47 1.71
N VAL A 60 5.40 12.94 2.17
CA VAL A 60 6.69 12.25 1.98
C VAL A 60 7.13 11.75 3.34
N PHE A 61 7.47 10.48 3.41
CA PHE A 61 7.73 9.79 4.64
C PHE A 61 9.05 9.03 4.55
N LYS A 62 9.57 8.71 5.73
CA LYS A 62 10.78 7.90 5.92
C LYS A 62 10.37 6.57 6.56
N HIS A 63 11.33 5.88 7.13
CA HIS A 63 11.12 4.65 7.88
C HIS A 63 10.03 4.78 8.98
N VAL A 64 8.97 3.97 8.89
CA VAL A 64 7.91 3.84 9.90
C VAL A 64 7.94 2.44 10.53
N PRO A 65 8.52 2.26 11.74
CA PRO A 65 8.71 0.94 12.35
C PRO A 65 7.49 0.44 13.13
N ILE A 66 6.42 1.25 13.21
CA ILE A 66 5.25 0.99 14.04
C ILE A 66 4.17 0.36 13.16
N ALA A 67 3.69 -0.83 13.56
CA ALA A 67 2.60 -1.51 12.86
C ALA A 67 1.31 -0.69 12.94
N HIS A 68 0.73 -0.41 11.78
CA HIS A 68 -0.52 0.33 11.68
C HIS A 68 -1.35 -0.09 10.47
N PHE A 69 -2.62 0.31 10.46
CA PHE A 69 -3.51 0.22 9.30
C PHE A 69 -4.44 1.44 9.22
N HIS A 70 -4.94 1.70 8.01
CA HIS A 70 -6.00 2.66 7.75
C HIS A 70 -7.33 1.93 7.58
N SER A 71 -8.33 2.26 8.38
CA SER A 71 -9.67 1.65 8.29
C SER A 71 -10.58 2.35 7.29
N ASN A 72 -10.22 3.55 6.84
CA ASN A 72 -11.09 4.43 6.05
C ASN A 72 -10.61 4.71 4.62
N THR A 73 -9.43 4.23 4.24
CA THR A 73 -8.87 4.48 2.90
C THR A 73 -7.89 3.38 2.46
N HIS A 74 -7.71 3.27 1.15
CA HIS A 74 -6.62 2.52 0.54
C HIS A 74 -5.39 3.38 0.39
N GLU A 75 -4.22 2.77 0.31
CA GLU A 75 -2.98 3.50 0.26
C GLU A 75 -2.01 2.86 -0.73
N CYS A 76 -1.29 3.73 -1.43
CA CYS A 76 -0.16 3.38 -2.26
C CYS A 76 1.12 4.02 -1.70
N TYR A 77 2.13 3.18 -1.48
CA TYR A 77 3.49 3.58 -1.17
C TYR A 77 4.31 3.61 -2.44
N ALA A 78 4.88 4.77 -2.79
CA ALA A 78 5.82 4.89 -3.90
C ALA A 78 7.24 5.13 -3.39
N ALA A 79 8.12 4.13 -3.52
CA ALA A 79 9.50 4.24 -3.08
C ALA A 79 10.31 5.11 -4.05
N ILE A 80 10.80 6.25 -3.58
CA ILE A 80 11.46 7.25 -4.43
C ILE A 80 12.98 7.33 -4.22
N ARG A 81 13.47 6.95 -3.04
CA ARG A 81 14.90 6.97 -2.72
C ARG A 81 15.29 5.79 -1.87
N GLY A 82 16.59 5.48 -1.93
CA GLY A 82 17.16 4.37 -1.21
C GLY A 82 16.57 3.03 -1.64
N SER A 83 16.78 2.05 -0.76
CA SER A 83 16.10 0.78 -0.84
C SER A 83 15.57 0.45 0.53
N THR A 84 14.44 -0.24 0.55
CA THR A 84 13.90 -0.82 1.75
C THR A 84 13.90 -2.31 1.56
N LYS A 85 14.35 -3.03 2.58
CA LYS A 85 13.76 -4.34 2.72
C LYS A 85 12.35 -4.10 3.24
N TRP A 86 11.38 -4.06 2.34
CA TRP A 86 9.94 -4.14 2.66
C TRP A 86 9.56 -5.53 3.20
N VAL A 87 10.50 -6.22 3.83
CA VAL A 87 10.14 -7.26 4.75
C VAL A 87 9.41 -6.55 5.88
N CYS A 88 8.49 -7.25 6.48
CA CYS A 88 7.95 -6.99 7.79
C CYS A 88 8.51 -8.20 8.63
N VAL A 89 9.36 -8.08 9.68
CA VAL A 89 10.53 -9.00 9.94
C VAL A 89 10.02 -10.39 10.09
N ARG A 90 10.42 -11.36 9.25
CA ARG A 90 9.97 -12.74 9.53
C ARG A 90 8.45 -12.70 9.84
N ARG A 91 7.79 -11.80 9.07
CA ARG A 91 6.43 -11.24 9.02
C ARG A 91 6.15 -9.96 9.90
N LEU A 92 5.37 -8.94 9.52
CA LEU A 92 3.97 -8.96 9.08
C LEU A 92 3.41 -7.70 8.38
N TYR A 93 3.19 -7.79 7.07
CA TYR A 93 1.84 -7.46 6.60
C TYR A 93 0.87 -8.43 7.26
N GLY A 94 -0.13 -7.94 7.99
CA GLY A 94 -1.15 -8.79 8.59
C GLY A 94 -1.22 -8.89 10.12
N VAL A 95 -0.35 -8.25 10.90
CA VAL A 95 -0.29 -8.42 12.37
C VAL A 95 0.29 -7.20 13.02
N GLY A 96 -0.29 -6.88 14.16
CA GLY A 96 0.16 -5.90 15.12
C GLY A 96 0.98 -6.48 16.28
N PRO A 97 1.33 -5.66 17.26
CA PRO A 97 2.07 -6.11 18.43
C PRO A 97 1.32 -7.15 19.30
N LEU A 98 0.01 -7.33 19.10
CA LEU A 98 -0.84 -8.21 19.91
C LEU A 98 -1.12 -9.58 19.26
N ASP A 99 -0.76 -9.83 18.00
CA ASP A 99 -1.08 -11.12 17.35
C ASP A 99 0.11 -12.10 17.39
N ASP A 100 0.49 -12.48 18.60
CA ASP A 100 1.69 -13.27 18.96
C ASP A 100 1.90 -14.59 18.19
N GLN A 101 0.84 -15.19 17.64
CA GLN A 101 0.87 -16.49 16.95
C GLN A 101 0.64 -16.40 15.44
N SER A 102 0.40 -15.21 14.91
CA SER A 102 0.05 -15.03 13.51
C SER A 102 1.27 -14.74 12.66
N ALA A 103 1.20 -15.26 11.45
CA ALA A 103 2.26 -15.14 10.47
C ALA A 103 1.75 -14.22 9.32
N GLY A 104 2.56 -13.30 8.80
CA GLY A 104 2.29 -12.39 7.65
C GLY A 104 3.20 -12.47 6.45
N ILE A 105 3.39 -11.34 5.76
CA ILE A 105 4.10 -11.35 4.48
C ILE A 105 5.20 -10.29 4.43
N THR A 106 6.20 -10.55 3.59
CA THR A 106 7.44 -9.81 3.41
C THR A 106 7.87 -9.81 1.95
N PHE A 107 8.30 -8.67 1.41
CA PHE A 107 8.85 -8.55 0.06
C PHE A 107 9.79 -7.33 0.00
N ASP A 108 10.87 -7.31 -0.74
CA ASP A 108 11.71 -6.08 -0.77
C ASP A 108 11.12 -5.03 -1.71
N MET A 109 11.46 -3.74 -1.53
CA MET A 109 11.19 -2.70 -2.53
C MET A 109 12.40 -1.76 -2.66
N LYS A 110 12.60 -1.24 -3.86
CA LYS A 110 13.64 -0.23 -4.12
C LYS A 110 13.03 1.00 -4.76
N ALA A 111 13.80 2.08 -4.84
CA ALA A 111 13.43 3.24 -5.62
C ALA A 111 12.94 2.81 -7.02
N GLY A 112 11.74 3.25 -7.39
CA GLY A 112 11.06 2.87 -8.62
C GLY A 112 9.88 1.90 -8.42
N ASP A 113 9.83 1.18 -7.30
CA ASP A 113 8.74 0.25 -6.99
C ASP A 113 7.59 0.94 -6.25
N ILE A 114 6.38 0.39 -6.39
CA ILE A 114 5.21 0.80 -5.60
C ILE A 114 4.54 -0.41 -4.94
N ALA A 115 3.88 -0.19 -3.80
CA ALA A 115 3.03 -1.17 -3.15
C ALA A 115 1.68 -0.53 -2.83
N VAL A 116 0.59 -1.21 -3.20
CA VAL A 116 -0.77 -0.76 -2.93
C VAL A 116 -1.44 -1.76 -2.01
N HIS A 117 -1.98 -1.27 -0.90
CA HIS A 117 -2.74 -2.09 0.05
C HIS A 117 -4.11 -1.51 0.33
N ALA A 118 -5.05 -2.44 0.50
CA ALA A 118 -6.42 -2.12 0.83
C ALA A 118 -6.57 -1.64 2.28
N ALA A 119 -7.72 -1.06 2.58
CA ALA A 119 -8.06 -0.61 3.92
C ALA A 119 -8.06 -1.82 4.87
N GLY A 120 -7.62 -1.60 6.11
CA GLY A 120 -7.52 -2.61 7.15
C GLY A 120 -6.28 -3.49 7.07
N VAL A 121 -5.45 -3.36 6.03
CA VAL A 121 -4.20 -4.12 5.91
C VAL A 121 -3.13 -3.53 6.83
N THR A 122 -2.75 -4.29 7.86
CA THR A 122 -1.68 -3.90 8.79
C THR A 122 -0.31 -3.99 8.14
N HIS A 123 0.52 -2.95 8.29
CA HIS A 123 1.86 -2.86 7.70
C HIS A 123 2.83 -2.00 8.54
N LYS A 124 4.15 -2.14 8.29
CA LYS A 124 5.26 -1.31 8.80
C LYS A 124 6.56 -1.56 8.03
N ASN A 125 7.53 -0.64 8.12
CA ASN A 125 8.92 -0.88 7.73
C ASN A 125 9.70 -1.62 8.83
N LEU A 126 10.79 -2.28 8.47
CA LEU A 126 11.73 -2.86 9.46
C LEU A 126 13.17 -2.45 9.24
N GLU A 127 13.56 -2.41 7.97
CA GLU A 127 14.91 -2.18 7.52
C GLU A 127 14.81 -1.29 6.30
N SER A 128 15.52 -0.19 6.34
CA SER A 128 15.64 0.75 5.23
C SER A 128 17.08 1.24 5.16
N SER A 129 17.52 1.63 3.97
CA SER A 129 18.72 2.44 3.87
C SER A 129 18.51 3.79 4.56
N ASP A 130 19.62 4.45 4.92
CA ASP A 130 19.59 5.74 5.65
C ASP A 130 18.91 6.86 4.84
N ASP A 131 18.94 6.75 3.52
CA ASP A 131 18.37 7.68 2.55
C ASP A 131 16.95 7.31 2.08
N TYR A 132 16.33 6.30 2.70
CA TYR A 132 15.01 5.82 2.27
C TYR A 132 13.91 6.86 2.45
N GLU A 133 13.18 7.10 1.37
CA GLU A 133 11.99 7.94 1.34
C GLU A 133 10.94 7.33 0.42
N TYR A 134 9.67 7.50 0.79
CA TYR A 134 8.54 7.15 -0.05
C TYR A 134 7.48 8.27 -0.03
N VAL A 135 6.66 8.28 -1.08
CA VAL A 135 5.46 9.13 -1.15
C VAL A 135 4.26 8.28 -0.78
N GLY A 136 3.49 8.72 0.21
CA GLY A 136 2.20 8.12 0.55
C GLY A 136 1.10 8.74 -0.31
N LEU A 137 0.34 7.90 -1.01
CA LEU A 137 -0.64 8.29 -2.01
C LEU A 137 -1.99 7.62 -1.71
N TYR A 138 -3.06 8.38 -1.87
CA TYR A 138 -4.42 7.94 -1.54
C TYR A 138 -5.36 8.25 -2.71
N PRO A 139 -6.47 7.50 -2.90
CA PRO A 139 -7.49 7.89 -3.87
C PRO A 139 -7.95 9.33 -3.62
N LYS A 140 -8.13 10.13 -4.68
CA LYS A 140 -8.34 11.59 -4.59
C LYS A 140 -9.53 12.00 -3.71
N ASP A 141 -10.60 11.24 -3.73
CA ASP A 141 -11.82 11.51 -2.96
C ASP A 141 -11.84 10.78 -1.59
N ALA A 142 -10.73 10.16 -1.22
CA ALA A 142 -10.62 9.49 0.08
C ALA A 142 -10.64 10.50 1.24
N PRO A 143 -11.20 10.13 2.40
CA PRO A 143 -11.04 10.93 3.61
C PRO A 143 -9.57 10.98 4.02
N HIS A 144 -9.24 11.92 4.92
CA HIS A 144 -7.94 11.89 5.58
C HIS A 144 -7.75 10.56 6.32
N TRP A 145 -6.60 9.92 6.12
CA TRP A 145 -6.33 8.57 6.63
C TRP A 145 -6.28 8.54 8.16
N ASP A 146 -6.84 7.49 8.76
CA ASP A 146 -6.74 7.25 10.20
C ASP A 146 -5.56 6.32 10.54
N ASN A 147 -4.88 6.52 11.66
CA ASN A 147 -3.73 5.68 12.04
C ASN A 147 -4.08 4.75 13.20
N ASN A 148 -4.46 3.50 12.90
CA ASN A 148 -4.78 2.50 13.92
C ASN A 148 -3.54 1.67 14.24
N LEU A 149 -3.04 1.74 15.49
CA LEU A 149 -1.76 1.15 15.89
C LEU A 149 -1.81 -0.33 16.27
N CYS A 150 -2.89 -1.04 15.89
CA CYS A 150 -3.08 -2.47 16.16
C CYS A 150 -3.00 -2.83 17.66
N LYS A 151 -3.49 -1.95 18.53
CA LYS A 151 -3.52 -2.11 20.00
C LYS A 151 -4.94 -2.12 20.58
N ALA A 152 -5.93 -2.02 19.71
CA ALA A 152 -7.34 -2.06 20.08
C ALA A 152 -7.74 -3.47 20.54
N ASP A 153 -8.81 -3.57 21.32
CA ASP A 153 -9.41 -4.86 21.63
C ASP A 153 -10.08 -5.50 20.39
N THR A 154 -10.56 -6.73 20.53
CA THR A 154 -11.15 -7.49 19.42
C THR A 154 -12.47 -6.90 18.92
N ASP A 155 -13.24 -6.24 19.79
CA ASP A 155 -14.53 -5.65 19.41
C ASP A 155 -14.34 -4.37 18.61
N GLU A 156 -13.45 -3.49 19.05
CA GLU A 156 -13.04 -2.31 18.30
C GLU A 156 -12.39 -2.71 16.97
N THR A 157 -11.49 -3.72 16.98
CA THR A 157 -10.86 -4.23 15.75
C THR A 157 -11.91 -4.75 14.76
N ARG A 158 -12.94 -5.45 15.23
CA ARG A 158 -14.06 -5.90 14.40
C ARG A 158 -14.81 -4.72 13.79
N LEU A 159 -15.10 -3.66 14.54
CA LEU A 159 -15.75 -2.46 13.99
C LEU A 159 -14.89 -1.78 12.91
N LYS A 160 -13.57 -1.70 13.12
CA LYS A 160 -12.61 -1.20 12.14
C LYS A 160 -12.55 -2.09 10.90
N ALA A 161 -12.69 -3.40 11.07
CA ALA A 161 -12.76 -4.35 9.96
C ALA A 161 -14.02 -4.16 9.11
N GLU A 162 -15.18 -3.92 9.72
CA GLU A 162 -16.40 -3.59 8.95
C GLU A 162 -16.23 -2.26 8.21
N ALA A 163 -15.71 -1.22 8.86
CA ALA A 163 -15.45 0.07 8.19
C ALA A 163 -14.51 -0.08 6.98
N ALA A 164 -13.45 -0.89 7.10
CA ALA A 164 -12.49 -1.14 6.02
C ALA A 164 -13.12 -1.87 4.82
N LYS A 165 -14.14 -2.73 5.03
CA LYS A 165 -14.85 -3.42 3.94
C LYS A 165 -15.73 -2.48 3.12
N GLU A 166 -16.21 -1.40 3.72
CA GLU A 166 -17.05 -0.40 3.05
C GLU A 166 -16.24 0.59 2.21
N VAL A 167 -14.90 0.57 2.29
CA VAL A 167 -14.03 1.39 1.45
C VAL A 167 -14.10 0.88 0.01
N ALA A 168 -14.59 1.75 -0.89
CA ALA A 168 -14.80 1.41 -2.28
C ALA A 168 -13.49 1.14 -3.03
N ILE A 169 -13.48 0.07 -3.84
CA ILE A 169 -12.39 -0.22 -4.76
C ILE A 169 -12.29 0.93 -5.79
N PRO A 170 -11.12 1.59 -5.95
CA PRO A 170 -10.96 2.68 -6.90
C PRO A 170 -11.06 2.15 -8.34
N ASP A 171 -11.69 2.92 -9.22
CA ASP A 171 -11.76 2.58 -10.65
C ASP A 171 -10.44 2.80 -11.38
N HIS A 172 -9.53 3.59 -10.81
CA HIS A 172 -8.24 3.94 -11.39
C HIS A 172 -7.11 3.25 -10.64
N ASP A 173 -6.32 2.46 -11.38
CA ASP A 173 -5.03 1.97 -10.93
C ASP A 173 -4.05 3.15 -10.78
N PRO A 174 -3.22 3.18 -9.72
CA PRO A 174 -2.29 4.28 -9.47
C PRO A 174 -1.28 4.54 -10.60
N ILE A 175 -0.97 3.54 -11.41
CA ILE A 175 0.02 3.62 -12.49
C ILE A 175 -0.66 3.58 -13.85
N TYR A 176 -1.61 2.67 -14.03
CA TYR A 176 -2.19 2.39 -15.34
C TYR A 176 -3.56 3.04 -15.57
N GLY A 177 -4.09 3.75 -14.58
CA GLY A 177 -5.36 4.46 -14.69
C GLY A 177 -6.57 3.54 -14.80
N LEU A 178 -7.59 3.98 -15.54
CA LEU A 178 -8.85 3.26 -15.70
C LEU A 178 -8.63 1.84 -16.23
N ASP A 179 -9.32 0.85 -15.63
CA ASP A 179 -9.23 -0.57 -15.98
C ASP A 179 -7.83 -1.20 -15.87
N GLY A 180 -6.92 -0.55 -15.14
CA GLY A 180 -5.61 -1.09 -14.79
C GLY A 180 -5.68 -2.35 -13.91
N PRO A 181 -4.55 -2.98 -13.60
CA PRO A 181 -4.50 -4.21 -12.81
C PRO A 181 -5.24 -4.13 -11.47
N LEU A 182 -5.12 -3.03 -10.72
CA LEU A 182 -5.75 -2.89 -9.40
C LEU A 182 -7.28 -3.11 -9.41
N PRO A 183 -8.09 -2.32 -10.14
CA PRO A 183 -9.54 -2.50 -10.15
C PRO A 183 -9.93 -3.89 -10.65
N ARG A 184 -9.26 -4.42 -11.68
CA ARG A 184 -9.57 -5.76 -12.22
C ARG A 184 -9.31 -6.86 -11.19
N ILE A 185 -8.15 -6.83 -10.54
CA ILE A 185 -7.73 -7.86 -9.58
C ILE A 185 -8.61 -7.78 -8.33
N TRP A 186 -8.77 -6.60 -7.74
CA TRP A 186 -9.54 -6.46 -6.50
C TRP A 186 -11.02 -6.80 -6.68
N LYS A 187 -11.65 -6.38 -7.81
CA LYS A 187 -13.05 -6.74 -8.11
C LYS A 187 -13.25 -8.23 -8.41
N SER A 188 -12.19 -8.97 -8.78
CA SER A 188 -12.27 -10.43 -8.98
C SER A 188 -12.27 -11.25 -7.68
N VAL A 189 -11.91 -10.62 -6.56
CA VAL A 189 -11.82 -11.24 -5.24
C VAL A 189 -13.10 -11.00 -4.40
N THR A 190 -13.85 -9.96 -4.74
CA THR A 190 -15.14 -9.59 -4.13
C THR A 190 -16.31 -10.34 -4.73
#